data_AF-A0ABD4E9X0-F1
#
_entry.id   AF-A0ABD4E9X0-F1
#
_cell.length_a   1.000
_cell.length_b   1.000
_cell.length_c   1.000
_cell.angle_alpha   90.00
_cell.angle_beta   90.00
_cell.angle_gamma   90.00
#
_symmetry.space_group_name_H-M   'P 1'
#
loop_
_entity.id
_entity.type
_entity.pdbx_description
1 polymer ?
#
loop_
_entity_poly.entity_id
_entity_poly.type
_entity_poly.pdbx_seq_one_letter_code
_entity_poly.pdbx_strand_id
1 'polypeptide(L)' 'MELKSQEHYDLIANFERTFNGRFDKEPKHLWPMGVVYQDGQVNALFDAYRKGYALHKGIANLERA' A
#
# COMPACT_ATOMS: atom_id res chain seq x y z
N MET A 1 6.91 3.58 -6.23
CA MET A 1 6.09 2.36 -6.18
C MET A 1 5.17 2.39 -7.38
N GLU A 2 5.35 1.44 -8.29
CA GLU A 2 4.43 1.29 -9.42
C GLU A 2 3.19 0.50 -8.99
N LEU A 3 2.01 0.95 -9.41
CA LEU A 3 0.76 0.24 -9.16
C LEU A 3 0.76 -1.09 -9.93
N LYS A 4 0.31 -2.18 -9.29
CA LYS A 4 0.30 -3.56 -9.83
C LYS A 4 1.68 -4.19 -10.09
N SER A 5 2.77 -3.57 -9.66
CA SER A 5 4.09 -4.23 -9.65
C SER A 5 4.19 -5.25 -8.53
N GLN A 6 5.21 -6.12 -8.59
CA GLN A 6 5.51 -7.06 -7.49
C GLN A 6 5.65 -6.33 -6.15
N GLU A 7 6.30 -5.16 -6.14
CA GLU A 7 6.45 -4.29 -4.96
C GLU A 7 5.09 -3.93 -4.34
N HIS A 8 4.08 -3.65 -5.16
CA HIS A 8 2.74 -3.32 -4.67
C HIS A 8 2.07 -4.52 -3.99
N TYR A 9 2.19 -5.71 -4.56
CA TYR A 9 1.64 -6.93 -3.98
C TYR A 9 2.36 -7.34 -2.68
N ASP A 10 3.68 -7.18 -2.64
CA ASP A 10 4.47 -7.43 -1.44
C ASP A 10 4.09 -6.46 -0.32
N LEU A 11 3.80 -5.20 -0.67
CA LEU A 11 3.34 -4.18 0.27
C LEU A 11 1.96 -4.53 0.85
N ILE A 12 1.01 -4.97 0.00
CA ILE A 12 -0.30 -5.47 0.41
C ILE A 12 -0.12 -6.64 1.38
N ALA A 13 0.68 -7.64 1.01
CA ALA A 13 0.89 -8.82 1.85
C ALA A 13 1.53 -8.47 3.20
N ASN A 14 2.47 -7.53 3.23
CA ASN A 14 3.08 -7.08 4.47
C ASN A 14 2.09 -6.29 5.35
N PHE A 15 1.26 -5.43 4.73
CA PHE A 15 0.19 -4.72 5.42
C PHE A 15 -0.82 -5.70 6.04
N GLU A 16 -1.30 -6.68 5.28
CA GLU A 16 -2.28 -7.69 5.73
C GLU A 16 -1.76 -8.61 6.83
N ARG A 17 -0.43 -8.79 6.95
CA ARG A 17 0.21 -9.49 8.06
C ARG A 17 0.39 -8.63 9.31
N THR A 18 0.52 -7.32 9.13
CA THR A 18 0.85 -6.38 10.21
C THR A 18 -0.40 -5.87 10.92
N PHE A 19 -1.46 -5.64 10.15
CA PHE A 19 -2.71 -5.08 10.65
C PHE A 19 -3.78 -6.17 10.71
N ASN A 20 -4.73 -6.01 11.64
CA ASN A 20 -5.96 -6.79 11.65
C ASN A 20 -7.08 -5.98 11.00
N GLY A 21 -7.86 -6.59 10.12
CA GLY A 21 -8.95 -5.91 9.43
C GLY A 21 -9.66 -6.77 8.39
N ARG A 22 -10.70 -6.20 7.79
CA ARG A 22 -11.44 -6.81 6.68
C ARG A 22 -10.72 -6.50 5.36
N PHE A 23 -10.01 -7.50 4.83
CA PHE A 23 -9.17 -7.34 3.64
C PHE A 23 -9.85 -7.75 2.33
N ASP A 24 -11.18 -7.61 2.26
CA ASP A 24 -11.91 -7.77 1.02
C ASP A 24 -11.49 -6.70 0.03
N LYS A 25 -10.95 -7.14 -1.11
CA LYS A 25 -10.33 -6.26 -2.11
C LYS A 25 -11.38 -5.78 -3.11
N GLU A 26 -11.25 -4.52 -3.51
CA GLU A 26 -12.06 -3.92 -4.59
C GLU A 26 -11.53 -4.34 -5.97
N PRO A 27 -12.32 -4.18 -7.05
CA PRO A 27 -11.85 -4.40 -8.41
C PRO A 27 -10.55 -3.63 -8.73
N LYS A 28 -9.59 -4.32 -9.37
CA LYS A 28 -8.24 -3.79 -9.69
C LYS A 28 -8.21 -2.50 -10.51
N HIS A 29 -9.32 -2.11 -11.13
CA HIS A 29 -9.42 -0.85 -11.88
C HIS A 29 -9.59 0.37 -10.96
N LEU A 30 -10.02 0.17 -9.71
CA LEU A 30 -10.16 1.21 -8.69
C LEU A 30 -8.89 1.46 -7.88
N TRP A 31 -7.93 0.54 -7.92
CA TRP A 31 -6.69 0.63 -7.14
C TRP A 31 -5.84 1.87 -7.47
N PRO A 32 -5.73 2.32 -8.73
CA PRO A 32 -5.04 3.58 -9.05
C PRO A 32 -5.67 4.82 -8.43
N MET A 33 -6.97 4.75 -8.09
CA MET A 33 -7.68 5.82 -7.38
C MET A 33 -7.49 5.73 -5.86
N GLY A 34 -6.64 4.80 -5.39
CA GLY A 34 -6.39 4.57 -3.97
C GLY A 34 -7.48 3.76 -3.28
N VAL A 35 -8.34 3.07 -4.03
CA VAL A 35 -9.42 2.22 -3.49
C VAL A 35 -9.03 0.75 -3.67
N VAL A 36 -8.40 0.18 -2.65
CA VAL A 36 -7.86 -1.20 -2.66
C VAL A 36 -8.75 -2.14 -1.86
N TYR A 37 -9.29 -1.67 -0.74
CA TYR A 37 -10.15 -2.44 0.17
C TYR A 37 -11.57 -1.88 0.19
N GLN A 38 -12.55 -2.77 0.39
CA GLN A 38 -13.97 -2.40 0.52
C GLN A 38 -14.26 -1.61 1.80
N ASP A 39 -13.42 -1.78 2.82
CA ASP A 39 -13.53 -1.05 4.07
C ASP A 39 -12.74 0.28 3.98
N GLY A 40 -13.45 1.40 4.16
CA GLY A 40 -12.85 2.73 4.08
C GLY A 40 -11.79 3.01 5.14
N GLN A 41 -11.90 2.41 6.33
CA GLN A 41 -10.89 2.56 7.39
C GLN A 41 -9.63 1.77 7.04
N VAL A 42 -9.77 0.53 6.57
CA VAL A 42 -8.63 -0.29 6.11
C VAL A 42 -7.94 0.39 4.94
N ASN A 43 -8.71 0.97 4.03
CA ASN A 43 -8.18 1.68 2.87
C ASN A 43 -7.43 2.97 3.26
N ALA A 44 -7.93 3.73 4.26
CA ALA A 44 -7.23 4.88 4.82
C ALA A 44 -5.93 4.48 5.53
N LEU A 45 -5.95 3.38 6.30
CA LEU A 45 -4.75 2.82 6.92
C LEU A 45 -3.72 2.38 5.86
N PHE A 46 -4.17 1.71 4.81
CA PHE A 46 -3.29 1.26 3.74
C PHE A 46 -2.66 2.43 2.98
N ASP A 47 -3.40 3.51 2.73
CA ASP A 47 -2.85 4.72 2.11
C ASP A 47 -1.77 5.37 2.98
N ALA A 48 -2.00 5.47 4.30
CA ALA A 48 -0.99 5.96 5.24
C ALA A 48 0.26 5.07 5.26
N TYR A 49 0.08 3.75 5.32
CA TYR A 49 1.17 2.77 5.28
C TYR A 49 2.02 2.90 4.01
N ARG A 50 1.35 3.01 2.85
CA ARG A 50 1.99 3.19 1.55
C ARG A 50 2.77 4.49 1.44
N LYS A 51 2.25 5.60 1.98
CA LYS A 51 2.95 6.89 2.03
C LYS A 51 4.21 6.82 2.90
N GLY A 52 4.14 6.17 4.06
CA GLY A 52 5.30 5.95 4.92
C GLY A 52 6.40 5.13 4.24
N TYR A 53 6.02 4.04 3.56
CA TYR A 53 6.96 3.24 2.78
C TYR A 53 7.63 4.04 1.66
N ALA A 54 6.86 4.84 0.92
CA ALA A 54 7.38 5.67 -0.16
C ALA A 54 8.38 6.74 0.35
N LEU A 55 8.09 7.34 1.50
CA LEU A 55 9.01 8.29 2.14
C LEU A 55 10.32 7.62 2.55
N HIS A 56 10.26 6.48 3.24
CA HIS A 56 11.47 5.74 3.65
C HIS A 56 12.32 5.35 2.44
N LYS A 57 11.70 4.85 1.37
CA LYS A 57 12.40 4.51 0.12
C LYS A 57 13.10 5.73 -0.50
N GLY A 58 12.44 6.89 -0.48
CA GLY A 58 13.03 8.15 -0.95
C GLY A 58 14.27 8.54 -0.15
N ILE A 59 14.20 8.47 1.18
CA ILE A 59 15.33 8.78 2.08
C ILE A 59 16.49 7.80 1.85
N ALA A 60 16.22 6.49 1.79
CA ALA A 60 17.25 5.47 1.57
C ALA A 60 17.99 5.64 0.23
N ASN A 61 17.31 6.18 -0.78
CA ASN A 61 17.95 6.49 -2.07
C ASN A 61 18.85 7.74 -2.00
N LEU A 62 18.51 8.73 -1.16
CA LEU A 62 19.35 9.91 -0.94
C LEU A 62 20.65 9.55 -0.20
N GLU A 63 20.59 8.64 0.79
CA GLU A 63 21.78 8.17 1.52
C GLU A 63 22.74 7.34 0.65
N ARG A 64 22.28 6.88 -0.52
CA ARG A 64 23.06 6.09 -1.48
C ARG A 64 23.64 6.92 -2.62
N ALA A 65 23.30 8.20 -2.72
CA ALA A 65 23.76 9.14 -3.75
C ALA A 65 24.98 9.93 -3.27
#